data_AF-X1J6J4-F1
#
_entry.id   AF-X1J6J4-F1
#
_cell.length_a   1.000
_cell.length_b   1.000
_cell.length_c   1.000
_cell.angle_alpha   90.00
_cell.angle_beta   90.00
_cell.angle_gamma   90.00
#
_symmetry.space_group_name_H-M   'P 1'
#
loop_
_entity.id
_entity.type
_entity.pdbx_description
1 polymer ?
#
loop_
_entity_poly.entity_id
_entity_poly.type
_entity_poly.pdbx_seq_one_letter_code
_entity_poly.pdbx_strand_id
1 'polypeptide(L)'
;MLPDSPVSNLPTNVIAHVGLNWEGNKNDEGIGIDYMMVDYDLIETMEMEMLYGRSFSEEYAGDDSIAYIINETAYKRMGIKNPIGHPV
;
A
#
# COMPACT_ATOMS: atom_id res chain seq x y z
N MET A 1 -17.94 20.84 -28.85
CA MET A 1 -17.15 21.41 -27.75
C MET A 1 -17.77 20.86 -26.47
N LEU A 2 -17.21 19.78 -25.93
CA LEU A 2 -17.70 19.20 -24.68
C LEU A 2 -17.12 20.04 -23.53
N PRO A 3 -17.91 20.40 -22.52
CA PRO A 3 -17.45 21.22 -21.41
C PRO A 3 -16.41 20.45 -20.59
N ASP A 4 -15.36 21.16 -20.18
CA ASP A 4 -14.30 20.66 -19.32
C ASP A 4 -14.91 19.93 -18.12
N SER A 5 -14.67 18.62 -18.04
CA SER A 5 -14.95 17.87 -16.82
C SER A 5 -13.94 18.35 -15.78
N PRO A 6 -14.36 19.04 -14.70
CA PRO A 6 -13.44 19.28 -13.60
C PRO A 6 -13.05 17.91 -13.07
N VAL A 7 -11.74 17.62 -13.05
CA VAL A 7 -11.23 16.35 -12.54
C VAL A 7 -11.69 16.24 -11.08
N SER A 8 -12.76 15.47 -10.84
CA SER A 8 -13.44 15.43 -9.54
C SER A 8 -12.64 14.70 -8.47
N ASN A 9 -11.55 14.03 -8.87
CA ASN A 9 -10.70 13.22 -8.01
C ASN A 9 -9.25 13.62 -8.22
N LEU A 10 -8.55 13.90 -7.13
CA LEU A 10 -7.10 14.04 -7.16
C LEU A 10 -6.45 12.71 -7.58
N PRO A 11 -5.31 12.72 -8.29
CA PRO A 11 -4.59 11.50 -8.66
C PRO A 11 -4.25 10.60 -7.45
N THR A 12 -4.12 11.21 -6.27
CA THR A 12 -3.83 10.54 -5.00
C THR A 12 -5.08 10.20 -4.19
N ASN A 13 -6.28 10.28 -4.77
CA ASN A 13 -7.51 10.02 -4.04
C ASN A 13 -7.58 8.53 -3.65
N VAL A 14 -7.62 8.26 -2.34
CA VAL A 14 -7.80 6.91 -1.81
C VAL A 14 -9.24 6.76 -1.34
N ILE A 15 -10.00 5.95 -2.07
CA ILE A 15 -11.46 5.79 -1.88
C ILE A 15 -11.83 4.44 -1.23
N ALA A 16 -10.85 3.57 -1.01
CA ALA A 16 -11.06 2.24 -0.46
C ALA A 16 -10.48 2.14 0.96
N HIS A 17 -11.37 2.04 1.95
CA HIS A 17 -11.06 1.78 3.35
C HIS A 17 -11.42 0.34 3.70
N VAL A 18 -10.46 -0.42 4.24
CA VAL A 18 -10.64 -1.83 4.60
C VAL A 18 -10.09 -2.13 5.98
N GLY A 19 -10.57 -3.21 6.60
CA GLY A 19 -9.94 -3.79 7.77
C GLY A 19 -8.77 -4.68 7.36
N LEU A 20 -7.58 -4.40 7.91
CA LEU A 20 -6.37 -5.22 7.75
C LEU A 20 -6.12 -6.02 9.03
N ASN A 21 -5.98 -7.34 8.90
CA ASN A 21 -5.41 -8.18 9.94
C ASN A 21 -4.03 -8.68 9.51
N TRP A 22 -3.25 -9.29 10.40
CA TRP A 22 -1.95 -9.86 10.07
C TRP A 22 -1.55 -10.97 11.02
N GLU A 23 -0.62 -11.81 10.59
CA GLU A 23 -0.12 -12.89 11.43
C GLU A 23 0.53 -12.34 12.71
N GLY A 24 0.09 -12.85 13.87
CA GLY A 24 0.61 -12.42 15.17
C GLY A 24 -0.03 -11.14 15.73
N ASN A 25 -1.10 -10.62 15.12
CA ASN A 25 -1.94 -9.59 15.75
C ASN A 25 -2.52 -10.12 17.08
N LYS A 26 -2.22 -9.44 18.18
CA LYS A 26 -2.62 -9.85 19.54
C LYS A 26 -3.93 -9.25 20.00
N ASN A 27 -4.46 -8.27 19.28
CA ASN A 27 -5.58 -7.46 19.75
C ASN A 27 -6.93 -8.01 19.26
N ASP A 28 -6.97 -9.07 18.46
CA ASP A 28 -8.15 -9.64 17.74
C ASP A 28 -8.96 -8.66 16.88
N GLU A 29 -8.62 -7.37 16.96
CA GLU A 29 -9.17 -6.29 16.17
C GLU A 29 -8.13 -5.89 15.12
N GLY A 30 -8.52 -5.97 13.84
CA GLY A 30 -7.72 -5.45 12.73
C GLY A 30 -7.61 -3.92 12.78
N ILE A 31 -6.74 -3.36 11.95
CA ILE A 31 -6.64 -1.91 11.79
C ILE A 31 -7.37 -1.46 10.53
N GLY A 32 -8.11 -0.35 10.62
CA GLY A 32 -8.59 0.33 9.42
C GLY A 32 -7.41 0.91 8.63
N ILE A 33 -7.35 0.57 7.34
CA ILE A 33 -6.37 1.08 6.40
C ILE A 33 -7.06 1.62 5.14
N ASP A 34 -6.43 2.60 4.53
CA ASP A 34 -6.72 2.98 3.16
C ASP A 34 -5.70 2.28 2.25
N TYR A 35 -6.16 1.64 1.18
CA TYR A 35 -5.27 0.98 0.22
C TYR A 35 -5.45 1.55 -1.19
N MET A 36 -4.37 1.51 -1.96
CA MET A 36 -4.35 1.92 -3.35
C MET A 36 -3.85 0.75 -4.20
N MET A 37 -4.46 0.54 -5.36
CA MET A 37 -3.85 -0.22 -6.45
C MET A 37 -3.05 0.75 -7.30
N VAL A 38 -1.80 0.41 -7.56
CA VAL A 38 -0.80 1.32 -8.13
C VAL A 38 0.03 0.56 -9.16
N ASP A 39 0.61 1.28 -10.11
CA ASP A 39 1.56 0.71 -11.06
C ASP A 39 2.96 0.54 -10.43
N TYR A 40 3.83 -0.20 -11.12
CA TYR A 40 5.15 -0.59 -10.62
C TYR A 40 6.06 0.59 -10.23
N ASP A 41 5.84 1.75 -10.82
CA ASP A 41 6.71 2.92 -10.77
C ASP A 41 6.24 4.02 -9.82
N LEU A 42 5.19 3.77 -9.01
CA LEU A 42 4.66 4.80 -8.11
C LEU A 42 5.73 5.34 -7.15
N ILE A 43 6.53 4.46 -6.56
CA ILE A 43 7.53 4.85 -5.55
C ILE A 43 8.59 5.76 -6.19
N GLU A 44 9.08 5.37 -7.36
CA GLU A 44 10.09 6.08 -8.14
C GLU A 44 9.56 7.41 -8.66
N THR A 45 8.34 7.42 -9.19
CA THR A 45 7.69 8.62 -9.75
C THR A 45 7.46 9.69 -8.68
N MET A 46 7.15 9.24 -7.46
CA MET A 46 6.91 10.12 -6.31
C MET A 46 8.19 10.43 -5.52
N GLU A 47 9.34 9.94 -5.98
CA GLU A 47 10.65 10.10 -5.31
C GLU A 47 10.62 9.64 -3.84
N MET A 48 9.87 8.58 -3.55
CA MET A 48 9.78 8.00 -2.21
C MET A 48 10.98 7.08 -1.92
N GLU A 49 11.45 7.10 -0.67
CA GLU A 49 12.53 6.23 -0.21
C GLU A 49 11.97 4.95 0.45
N MET A 50 12.50 3.80 0.04
CA MET A 50 12.18 2.51 0.68
C MET A 50 12.99 2.32 1.96
N LEU A 51 12.31 2.24 3.11
CA LEU A 51 12.96 1.97 4.39
C LEU A 51 13.51 0.53 4.48
N TYR A 52 12.76 -0.44 3.96
CA TYR A 52 13.13 -1.86 3.89
C TYR A 52 12.58 -2.47 2.60
N GLY A 53 13.22 -3.54 2.11
CA GLY A 53 12.72 -4.31 0.97
C GLY A 53 12.98 -3.63 -0.37
N ARG A 54 12.00 -3.68 -1.27
CA ARG A 54 12.07 -3.16 -2.64
C ARG A 54 10.72 -2.58 -3.08
N SER A 55 10.74 -1.68 -4.07
CA SER A 55 9.54 -1.30 -4.81
C SER A 55 9.01 -2.48 -5.64
N PHE A 56 7.83 -2.32 -6.23
CA PHE A 56 7.27 -3.28 -7.15
C PHE A 56 8.10 -3.35 -8.44
N SER A 57 8.12 -4.52 -9.10
CA SER A 57 8.82 -4.71 -10.36
C SER A 57 8.19 -5.84 -11.19
N GLU A 58 8.13 -5.64 -12.50
CA GLU A 58 7.68 -6.64 -13.48
C GLU A 58 8.52 -7.93 -13.44
N GLU A 59 9.73 -7.91 -12.88
CA GLU A 59 10.58 -9.09 -12.72
C GLU A 59 9.99 -10.11 -11.73
N TYR A 60 9.05 -9.69 -10.88
CA TYR A 60 8.45 -10.51 -9.84
C TYR A 60 6.96 -10.71 -10.10
N ALA A 61 6.60 -11.87 -10.63
CA ALA A 61 5.21 -12.25 -10.92
C ALA A 61 4.27 -12.32 -9.69
N GLY A 62 4.76 -12.04 -8.47
CA GLY A 62 3.90 -11.89 -7.29
C GLY A 62 3.44 -10.45 -7.07
N ASP A 63 4.10 -9.48 -7.70
CA ASP A 63 3.84 -8.06 -7.51
C ASP A 63 2.55 -7.59 -8.18
N ASP A 64 2.10 -8.34 -9.20
CA ASP A 64 0.84 -8.11 -9.91
C ASP A 64 -0.40 -8.65 -9.18
N SER A 65 -0.20 -9.39 -8.08
CA SER A 65 -1.26 -10.24 -7.51
C SER A 65 -1.34 -10.23 -5.99
N ILE A 66 -0.23 -10.50 -5.29
CA ILE A 66 -0.25 -10.79 -3.85
C ILE A 66 0.73 -9.95 -3.01
N ALA A 67 1.65 -9.22 -3.64
CA ALA A 67 2.56 -8.35 -2.91
C ALA A 67 1.86 -7.06 -2.45
N TYR A 68 2.39 -6.48 -1.38
CA TYR A 68 1.93 -5.22 -0.83
C TYR A 68 3.13 -4.45 -0.25
N ILE A 69 3.01 -3.12 -0.28
CA ILE A 69 3.91 -2.20 0.41
C ILE A 69 3.07 -1.46 1.45
N ILE A 70 3.56 -1.39 2.68
CA ILE A 70 2.93 -0.65 3.77
C ILE A 70 3.75 0.59 4.10
N ASN A 71 3.10 1.68 4.48
CA ASN A 71 3.80 2.86 4.97
C ASN A 71 4.31 2.67 6.41
N GLU A 72 5.16 3.59 6.87
CA GLU A 72 5.73 3.53 8.22
C GLU A 72 4.68 3.55 9.34
N THR A 73 3.56 4.25 9.14
CA THR A 73 2.50 4.35 10.15
C THR A 73 1.79 3.02 10.34
N ALA A 74 1.47 2.32 9.25
CA ALA A 74 0.94 0.96 9.31
C ALA A 74 1.93 0.01 9.97
N TYR A 75 3.21 0.03 9.57
CA TYR A 75 4.27 -0.77 10.20
C TYR A 75 4.36 -0.55 11.72
N LYS A 76 4.36 0.71 12.18
CA LYS A 76 4.38 1.07 13.61
C LYS A 76 3.14 0.56 14.34
N ARG A 77 1.95 0.66 13.74
CA ARG A 77 0.69 0.17 14.32
C ARG A 77 0.62 -1.35 14.40
N MET A 78 1.17 -2.04 13.41
CA MET A 78 1.22 -3.50 13.38
C MET A 78 2.16 -4.08 14.45
N GLY A 79 3.16 -3.30 14.88
CA GLY A 79 4.08 -3.71 15.95
C GLY A 79 4.96 -4.92 15.58
N ILE A 80 5.09 -5.21 14.28
CA ILE A 80 5.91 -6.31 13.76
C ILE A 80 7.39 -5.90 13.73
N LYS A 81 8.29 -6.87 13.93
CA LYS A 81 9.75 -6.61 13.95
C LYS A 81 10.42 -6.76 12.60
N ASN A 82 9.93 -7.67 11.76
CA ASN A 82 10.45 -7.91 10.43
C ASN A 82 9.27 -7.84 9.44
N PRO A 83 9.14 -6.75 8.67
CA PRO A 83 8.00 -6.59 7.77
C PRO A 83 8.13 -7.37 6.45
N ILE A 84 9.34 -7.78 6.08
CA ILE A 84 9.58 -8.39 4.77
C ILE A 84 9.04 -9.82 4.74
N GLY A 85 8.06 -10.06 3.87
CA GLY A 85 7.39 -11.35 3.72
C GLY A 85 6.42 -11.70 4.86
N HIS A 86 6.06 -10.72 5.70
CA HIS A 86 5.17 -10.94 6.86
C HIS A 86 3.71 -10.97 6.42
N PRO A 87 2.99 -12.11 6.55
CA PRO A 87 1.62 -12.23 6.04
C PRO A 87 0.63 -11.25 6.70
N VAL A 88 -0.20 -10.62 5.85
CA VAL A 88 -1.39 -9.82 6.19
C VAL A 88 -2.64 -10.60 5.79
#